data_AF-A0ABD5CK29-F1
#
_entry.id   AF-A0ABD5CK29-F1
#
_cell.length_a   1.000
_cell.length_b   1.000
_cell.length_c   1.000
_cell.angle_alpha   90.00
_cell.angle_beta   90.00
_cell.angle_gamma   90.00
#
_symmetry.space_group_name_H-M   'P 1'
#
loop_
_entity.id
_entity.type
_entity.pdbx_description
1 polymer ?
#
loop_
_entity_poly.entity_id
_entity_poly.type
_entity_poly.pdbx_seq_one_letter_code
_entity_poly.pdbx_strand_id
1 'polypeptide(L)'
;MKPVYMVYWSETIDDGIVPRCASFPADAMADALAFTETLRRRQSRGESVSFVTLCSENPNSVGRPGVADPPPDYAWKKRRV
;
A
#
# COMPACT_ATOMS: atom_id res chain seq x y z
N MET A 1 8.39 18.00 -8.12
CA MET A 1 7.30 17.09 -8.54
C MET A 1 6.62 16.58 -7.28
N LYS A 2 5.28 16.64 -7.17
CA LYS A 2 4.60 16.14 -5.96
C LYS A 2 4.62 14.59 -5.96
N PRO A 3 4.99 13.92 -4.86
CA PRO A 3 4.87 12.47 -4.78
C PRO A 3 3.39 12.07 -4.88
N VAL A 4 3.13 10.97 -5.58
CA VAL A 4 1.77 10.46 -5.82
C VAL A 4 1.52 9.16 -5.09
N TYR A 5 2.57 8.37 -4.80
CA TYR A 5 2.48 7.18 -3.94
C TYR A 5 3.28 7.40 -2.67
N MET A 6 2.70 6.97 -1.57
CA MET A 6 3.30 7.02 -0.25
C MET A 6 3.22 5.62 0.33
N VAL A 7 4.35 5.10 0.81
CA VAL A 7 4.41 3.86 1.58
C VAL A 7 4.74 4.20 3.01
N TYR A 8 3.95 3.71 3.95
CA TYR A 8 4.17 3.86 5.38
C TYR A 8 4.36 2.48 6.01
N TRP A 9 5.25 2.40 6.99
CA TRP A 9 5.45 1.20 7.79
C TRP A 9 6.02 1.59 9.16
N SER A 10 6.12 0.63 10.05
CA SER A 10 6.82 0.78 11.31
C SER A 10 7.93 -0.24 11.42
N GLU A 11 9.04 0.16 12.03
CA GLU A 11 10.12 -0.74 12.42
C GLU A 11 10.24 -0.83 13.94
N THR A 12 10.46 -2.03 14.47
CA THR A 12 10.80 -2.21 15.89
C THR A 12 12.31 -2.02 16.07
N ILE A 13 12.70 -1.04 16.88
CA ILE A 13 14.09 -0.70 17.21
C ILE A 13 14.18 -0.49 18.72
N ASP A 14 15.04 -1.23 19.42
CA ASP A 14 15.27 -1.13 20.87
C ASP A 14 13.95 -1.07 21.67
N ASP A 15 13.05 -2.04 21.42
CA ASP A 15 11.70 -2.16 21.99
C ASP A 15 10.70 -1.02 21.64
N GLY A 16 11.12 -0.02 20.86
CA GLY A 16 10.27 1.05 20.35
C GLY A 16 9.71 0.79 18.95
N ILE A 17 8.52 1.33 18.67
CA ILE A 17 7.93 1.33 17.32
C ILE A 17 8.26 2.66 16.64
N VAL A 18 9.05 2.61 15.57
CA VAL A 18 9.50 3.79 14.82
C VAL A 18 8.75 3.88 13.49
N PRO A 19 7.92 4.91 13.26
CA PRO A 19 7.25 5.10 11.99
C PRO A 19 8.25 5.50 10.89
N ARG A 20 8.02 4.99 9.68
CA ARG A 20 8.82 5.24 8.49
C ARG A 20 7.91 5.56 7.31
N CYS A 21 8.43 6.31 6.35
CA CYS A 21 7.75 6.56 5.09
C CYS A 21 8.72 6.62 3.92
N ALA A 22 8.18 6.34 2.73
CA ALA A 22 8.85 6.51 1.45
C ALA A 22 7.85 7.11 0.45
N SER A 23 8.33 8.01 -0.39
CA SER A 23 7.53 8.71 -1.38
C SER A 23 8.02 8.38 -2.79
N PHE A 24 7.09 8.25 -3.72
CA PHE A 24 7.38 7.89 -5.11
C PHE A 24 6.65 8.84 -6.07
N PRO A 25 7.27 9.22 -7.19
CA PRO A 25 6.64 10.06 -8.21
C PRO A 25 5.52 9.32 -8.96
N ALA A 26 4.75 10.06 -9.76
CA ALA A 26 3.54 9.58 -10.43
C ALA A 26 3.77 8.40 -11.40
N ASP A 27 4.95 8.36 -12.01
CA ASP A 27 5.41 7.36 -12.96
C ASP A 27 6.04 6.12 -12.30
N ALA A 28 6.27 6.15 -10.99
CA ALA A 28 6.95 5.08 -10.23
C ALA A 28 5.98 4.15 -9.46
N MET A 29 4.80 3.87 -10.04
CA MET A 29 3.82 2.97 -9.41
C MET A 29 4.40 1.57 -9.16
N ALA A 30 5.11 1.03 -10.16
CA ALA A 30 5.70 -0.30 -10.10
C ALA A 30 6.73 -0.38 -8.96
N ASP A 31 7.55 0.66 -8.80
CA ASP A 31 8.55 0.74 -7.73
C ASP A 31 7.90 0.84 -6.35
N ALA A 32 6.85 1.64 -6.20
CA ALA A 32 6.10 1.75 -4.95
C ALA A 32 5.49 0.39 -4.53
N LEU A 33 4.92 -0.35 -5.50
CA LEU A 33 4.38 -1.69 -5.28
C LEU A 33 5.47 -2.71 -4.93
N ALA A 34 6.59 -2.71 -5.66
CA ALA A 34 7.71 -3.60 -5.41
C ALA A 34 8.35 -3.36 -4.03
N PHE A 35 8.47 -2.09 -3.64
CA PHE A 35 8.94 -1.71 -2.31
C PHE A 35 7.99 -2.19 -1.20
N THR A 36 6.68 -1.97 -1.38
CA THR A 36 5.66 -2.46 -0.43
C THR A 36 5.70 -3.98 -0.28
N GLU A 37 5.85 -4.70 -1.38
CA GLU A 37 5.97 -6.17 -1.37
C GLU A 37 7.26 -6.64 -0.69
N THR A 38 8.36 -5.92 -0.85
CA THR A 38 9.61 -6.19 -0.12
C THR A 38 9.39 -6.08 1.39
N LEU A 39 8.70 -5.03 1.86
CA LEU A 39 8.35 -4.86 3.27
C LEU A 39 7.43 -5.98 3.80
N ARG A 40 6.44 -6.41 3.01
CA ARG A 40 5.56 -7.53 3.39
C ARG A 40 6.30 -8.85 3.49
N ARG A 41 7.28 -9.10 2.61
CA ARG A 41 8.15 -10.29 2.70
C ARG A 41 9.00 -10.26 3.95
N ARG A 42 9.60 -9.10 4.29
CA ARG A 42 10.33 -8.91 5.56
C ARG A 42 9.43 -9.23 6.75
N GLN A 43 8.23 -8.66 6.78
CA GLN A 43 7.23 -8.95 7.81
C GLN A 43 6.90 -10.45 7.91
N SER A 44 6.67 -11.14 6.79
CA SER A 44 6.36 -12.58 6.78
C SER A 44 7.50 -13.48 7.28
N ARG A 45 8.75 -12.99 7.21
CA ARG A 45 9.94 -13.69 7.73
C ARG A 45 10.18 -13.43 9.22
N GLY A 46 9.30 -12.65 9.86
CA GLY A 46 9.45 -12.27 11.26
C GLY A 46 10.48 -11.17 11.49
N GLU A 47 10.88 -10.44 10.44
CA GLU A 47 11.69 -9.22 10.64
C GLU A 47 10.87 -8.14 11.35
N SER A 48 11.57 -7.14 11.91
CA SER A 48 10.99 -6.06 12.71
C SER A 48 10.19 -5.04 11.90
N VAL A 49 9.41 -5.45 10.90
CA VAL A 49 8.57 -4.59 10.05
C VAL A 49 7.09 -4.87 10.33
N SER A 50 6.31 -3.80 10.54
CA SER A 50 4.86 -3.89 10.78
C SER A 50 4.09 -2.73 10.16
N PHE A 51 2.76 -2.80 10.16
CA PHE A 51 1.85 -1.74 9.68
C PHE A 51 2.13 -1.23 8.24
N VAL A 52 2.53 -2.12 7.33
CA VAL A 52 2.85 -1.78 5.94
C VAL A 52 1.59 -1.36 5.17
N THR A 53 1.55 -0.12 4.70
CA THR A 53 0.46 0.43 3.87
C THR A 53 0.99 1.26 2.70
N LEU A 54 0.29 1.17 1.56
CA LEU A 54 0.52 2.02 0.39
C LEU A 54 -0.73 2.86 0.16
N CYS A 55 -0.54 4.18 0.06
CA CYS A 55 -1.58 5.15 -0.22
C CYS A 55 -1.19 5.92 -1.49
N SER A 56 -2.18 6.34 -2.29
CA SER A 56 -1.90 7.14 -3.48
C SER A 56 -3.01 8.12 -3.80
N GLU A 57 -2.62 9.28 -4.34
CA GLU A 57 -3.53 10.23 -4.99
C GLU A 57 -3.68 9.98 -6.49
N ASN A 58 -3.08 8.90 -7.03
CA ASN A 58 -3.17 8.58 -8.45
C ASN A 58 -4.65 8.34 -8.82
N PRO A 59 -5.24 9.13 -9.73
CA PRO A 59 -6.64 8.97 -10.14
C PRO A 59 -6.92 7.61 -10.78
N ASN A 60 -5.91 6.94 -11.34
CA ASN A 60 -6.03 5.58 -11.87
C ASN A 60 -5.92 4.49 -10.80
N SER A 61 -5.50 4.85 -9.58
CA SER A 61 -5.29 3.92 -8.46
C SER A 61 -6.43 3.94 -7.44
N VAL A 62 -7.43 4.80 -7.61
CA VAL A 62 -8.64 4.85 -6.79
C VAL A 62 -9.86 4.92 -7.70
N GLY A 63 -10.72 3.90 -7.68
CA GLY A 63 -12.14 4.20 -7.86
C GLY A 63 -12.52 5.19 -6.75
N ARG A 64 -13.21 6.29 -7.07
CA ARG A 64 -13.67 7.27 -6.08
C ARG A 64 -14.27 6.51 -4.87
N PRO A 65 -13.81 6.75 -3.63
CA PRO A 65 -14.48 6.18 -2.47
C PRO A 65 -15.93 6.66 -2.47
N GLY A 66 -16.87 5.74 -2.72
CA GLY A 66 -18.31 6.03 -2.71
C GLY A 66 -19.06 6.02 -4.04
N VAL A 67 -18.47 5.62 -5.18
CA VAL A 67 -19.28 5.29 -6.37
C VAL A 67 -18.91 3.89 -6.86
N ALA A 68 -19.44 2.90 -6.16
CA ALA A 68 -19.82 1.66 -6.80
C ALA A 68 -21.30 1.81 -7.12
N ASP A 69 -21.61 2.33 -8.32
CA ASP A 69 -22.84 1.96 -9.04
C ASP A 69 -22.45 0.82 -9.97
N PRO A 70 -22.16 -0.39 -9.43
CA PRO A 70 -21.94 -1.50 -10.31
C PRO A 70 -23.24 -1.75 -11.08
N PRO A 71 -23.17 -2.15 -12.36
CA PRO A 71 -24.36 -2.61 -13.04
C PRO A 71 -24.96 -3.82 -12.29
N PRO A 72 -26.27 -4.11 -12.47
CA PRO A 72 -26.98 -5.13 -11.69
C PRO A 72 -26.37 -6.54 -11.76
N ASP A 73 -25.54 -6.79 -12.77
CA ASP A 73 -24.85 -8.05 -13.05
C ASP A 73 -23.44 -8.15 -12.46
N TYR A 74 -22.98 -7.14 -11.72
CA TYR A 74 -21.64 -7.16 -11.11
C TYR A 74 -21.55 -8.16 -9.97
N ALA A 75 -20.93 -9.30 -10.25
CA ALA A 75 -20.67 -10.33 -9.25
C ALA A 75 -19.45 -9.99 -8.40
N TRP A 76 -19.63 -9.17 -7.34
CA TRP A 76 -18.64 -9.06 -6.27
C TRP A 76 -18.49 -10.44 -5.60
N LYS A 77 -17.30 -11.03 -5.68
CA LYS A 77 -16.95 -12.24 -4.94
C LYS A 77 -15.63 -11.98 -4.23
N LYS A 78 -15.68 -11.86 -2.90
CA LYS A 78 -14.46 -11.88 -2.09
C LYS A 78 -13.86 -13.28 -2.21
N ARG A 79 -12.80 -13.40 -3.01
CA ARG A 79 -12.07 -14.67 -3.19
C ARG A 79 -11.45 -15.05 -1.84
N ARG A 80 -11.82 -16.22 -1.32
CA ARG A 80 -11.07 -16.88 -0.25
C ARG A 80 -9.98 -17.70 -0.94
N VAL A 81 -8.73 -17.41 -0.62
CA VAL A 81 -7.58 -18.29 -0.88
C VAL A 81 -7.47 -19.28 0.27
#